data_AF-A0AB74VI97-F1
#
_entry.id   AF-A0AB74VI97-F1
#
_cell.length_a   1.000
_cell.length_b   1.000
_cell.length_c   1.000
_cell.angle_alpha   90.00
_cell.angle_beta   90.00
_cell.angle_gamma   90.00
#
_symmetry.space_group_name_H-M   'P 1'
#
loop_
_entity.id
_entity.type
_entity.pdbx_description
1 polymer ?
#
loop_
_entity_poly.entity_id
_entity_poly.type
_entity_poly.pdbx_seq_one_letter_code
_entity_poly.pdbx_strand_id
1 'polypeptide(L)' 'MITNKWIKFKSYAYGKEKSYWYYFGDDGKKLKNTVTPDGFKVDSDGKWIQY' A
#
# COMPACT_ATOMS: atom_id res chain seq x y z
N MET A 1 -6.21 11.09 -11.50
CA MET A 1 -5.13 10.25 -10.92
C MET A 1 -5.41 10.05 -9.44
N ILE A 2 -4.96 8.95 -8.84
CA ILE A 2 -5.04 8.73 -7.38
C ILE A 2 -3.72 9.19 -6.78
N THR A 3 -3.74 10.17 -5.87
CA THR A 3 -2.55 10.78 -5.28
C THR A 3 -2.75 11.02 -3.79
N ASN A 4 -1.65 11.01 -3.03
CA ASN A 4 -1.59 11.24 -1.58
C ASN A 4 -2.64 10.44 -0.78
N LYS A 5 -2.85 9.17 -1.15
CA LYS A 5 -3.94 8.36 -0.60
C LYS A 5 -3.60 6.88 -0.50
N TRP A 6 -4.11 6.25 0.56
CA TRP A 6 -4.15 4.80 0.72
C TRP A 6 -5.22 4.15 -0.14
N ILE A 7 -4.86 3.03 -0.78
CA ILE A 7 -5.78 2.17 -1.52
C ILE A 7 -5.65 0.74 -1.02
N LYS A 8 -6.80 0.12 -0.71
CA LYS A 8 -6.89 -1.29 -0.33
C LYS A 8 -7.10 -2.14 -1.57
N PHE A 9 -6.22 -3.10 -1.78
CA PHE A 9 -6.36 -4.12 -2.80
C PHE A 9 -6.75 -5.43 -2.16
N LYS A 10 -7.71 -6.12 -2.77
CA LYS A 10 -8.14 -7.45 -2.36
C LYS A 10 -7.68 -8.46 -3.39
N SER A 11 -7.22 -9.60 -2.94
CA SER A 11 -6.90 -10.77 -3.76
C SER A 11 -7.65 -11.97 -3.21
N TYR A 12 -8.13 -12.81 -4.12
CA TYR A 12 -8.86 -14.03 -3.79
C TYR A 12 -8.07 -15.20 -4.35
N ALA A 13 -7.62 -16.11 -3.47
CA ALA A 13 -6.89 -17.31 -3.86
C ALA A 13 -7.34 -18.48 -3.01
N TYR A 14 -7.65 -19.62 -3.64
CA TYR A 14 -8.08 -20.85 -2.95
C TYR A 14 -9.23 -20.64 -1.95
N GLY A 15 -10.22 -19.82 -2.32
CA GLY A 15 -11.36 -19.51 -1.45
C GLY A 15 -11.05 -18.61 -0.24
N LYS A 16 -9.84 -18.05 -0.15
CA LYS A 16 -9.46 -17.11 0.92
C LYS A 16 -9.22 -15.71 0.36
N GLU A 17 -9.82 -14.71 1.02
CA GLU A 17 -9.55 -13.29 0.76
C GLU A 17 -8.27 -12.87 1.49
N LYS A 18 -7.39 -12.17 0.80
CA LYS A 18 -6.29 -11.40 1.37
C LYS A 18 -6.44 -9.95 0.96
N SER A 19 -6.06 -9.03 1.85
CA SER A 19 -6.06 -7.61 1.53
C SER A 19 -4.74 -6.95 1.88
N TYR A 20 -4.32 -6.01 1.04
CA TYR A 20 -3.10 -5.24 1.18
C TYR A 20 -3.41 -3.75 1.04
N TRP A 21 -2.72 -2.93 1.82
CA TRP A 21 -2.78 -1.48 1.71
C TRP A 21 -1.52 -0.96 1.03
N TYR A 22 -1.71 -0.01 0.12
CA TYR A 22 -0.65 0.70 -0.58
C TYR A 22 -0.92 2.20 -0.58
N TYR A 23 0.12 3.00 -0.41
CA TYR A 23 0.03 4.46 -0.51
C TYR A 23 0.54 4.94 -1.87
N PHE A 24 -0.20 5.86 -2.49
CA PHE A 24 0.19 6.51 -3.73
C PHE A 24 0.63 7.94 -3.44
N GLY A 25 1.82 8.32 -3.91
CA GLY A 25 2.42 9.64 -3.74
C GLY A 25 1.72 10.73 -4.55
N ASP A 26 2.29 11.92 -4.51
CA ASP A 26 1.86 13.09 -5.27
C ASP A 26 1.97 12.89 -6.79
N ASP A 27 2.96 12.12 -7.23
CA ASP A 27 3.17 11.72 -8.62
C ASP A 27 2.25 10.57 -9.08
N GLY A 28 1.37 10.10 -8.19
CA GLY A 28 0.46 8.99 -8.46
C GLY A 28 1.15 7.62 -8.58
N LYS A 29 2.43 7.51 -8.20
CA LYS A 29 3.13 6.23 -8.09
C LYS A 29 3.02 5.68 -6.69
N LYS A 30 3.05 4.35 -6.62
CA LYS A 30 3.02 3.61 -5.37
C LYS A 30 4.35 3.75 -4.63
N LEU A 31 4.30 4.12 -3.36
CA LEU A 31 5.49 4.14 -2.51
C LEU A 31 5.96 2.71 -2.20
N LYS A 32 7.28 2.53 -2.03
CA LYS A 32 7.93 1.26 -1.71
C LYS A 32 9.16 1.51 -0.86
N ASN A 33 9.45 0.58 0.06
CA ASN A 33 10.64 0.58 0.92
C ASN A 33 10.90 1.93 1.60
N THR A 34 9.85 2.54 2.13
CA THR A 34 9.89 3.89 2.71
C THR A 34 8.84 4.04 3.80
N VAL A 35 8.79 5.21 4.42
CA VAL A 35 7.74 5.63 5.34
C VAL A 35 6.81 6.59 4.59
N THR A 36 5.50 6.38 4.70
CA THR A 36 4.49 7.25 4.12
C THR A 36 4.45 8.60 4.84
N PRO A 37 3.91 9.67 4.22
CA PRO A 37 3.88 11.00 4.85
C PRO A 37 3.13 11.05 6.20
N ASP A 38 2.18 10.12 6.41
CA ASP A 38 1.44 9.93 7.66
C ASP A 38 2.10 8.96 8.65
N GLY A 39 3.33 8.49 8.36
CA GLY A 39 4.20 7.82 9.32
C GLY A 39 4.18 6.30 9.30
N PHE A 40 3.54 5.65 8.33
CA PHE A 40 3.49 4.18 8.25
C PHE A 40 4.57 3.62 7.33
N LYS A 41 5.18 2.50 7.72
CA LYS A 41 6.20 1.85 6.89
C LYS A 41 5.59 0.91 5.86
N VAL A 42 6.12 0.97 4.65
CA VAL A 42 5.79 0.04 3.56
C VAL A 42 7.02 -0.78 3.17
N ASP A 43 6.81 -2.06 2.84
CA ASP A 43 7.89 -2.97 2.42
C ASP A 43 8.38 -2.71 0.99
N SER A 44 9.29 -3.55 0.50
CA SER A 44 9.83 -3.47 -0.86
C SER A 44 8.79 -3.71 -1.97
N ASP A 45 7.67 -4.37 -1.65
CA ASP A 45 6.53 -4.49 -2.56
C ASP A 45 5.61 -3.27 -2.47
N GLY A 46 5.77 -2.43 -1.44
CA GLY A 46 4.95 -1.27 -1.11
C GLY A 46 3.75 -1.59 -0.21
N LYS A 47 3.66 -2.82 0.30
CA LYS A 47 2.59 -3.21 1.22
C LYS A 47 2.84 -2.55 2.56
N TRP A 48 1.80 -1.97 3.15
CA TRP A 48 1.87 -1.56 4.54
C TRP A 48 2.20 -2.75 5.43
N ILE A 49 3.18 -2.56 6.30
CA ILE A 49 3.53 -3.51 7.35
C ILE A 49 3.16 -2.90 8.70
N GLN A 50 2.37 -3.63 9.47
CA GLN A 50 2.08 -3.30 10.86
C GLN A 50 3.17 -3.96 11.71
N TYR A 51 3.89 -3.14 12.47
CA TYR A 51 4.82 -3.61 13.49
C TYR A 51 4.07 -4.10 14.73
#